data_AF-A0A2N0B625-F1
#
_entry.id   AF-A0A2N0B625-F1
#
_cell.length_a   1.000
_cell.length_b   1.000
_cell.length_c   1.000
_cell.angle_alpha   90.00
_cell.angle_beta   90.00
_cell.angle_gamma   90.00
#
_symmetry.space_group_name_H-M   'P 1'
#
loop_
_entity.id
_entity.type
_entity.pdbx_description
1 polymer ?
#
loop_
_entity_poly.entity_id
_entity_poly.type
_entity_poly.pdbx_seq_one_letter_code
_entity_poly.pdbx_strand_id
1 'polypeptide(L)' 'MSMPGINVSNILNEHEELGLRLLAGEKGLTNRIHMSEINRPGLSLTGFYENFAHDRIQIFGKGEWAFISSRTPEA' A
#
# COMPACT_ATOMS: atom_id res chain seq x y z
N MET A 1 -0.12 24.93 -9.37
CA MET A 1 -1.45 24.39 -9.05
C MET A 1 -1.26 23.41 -7.91
N SER A 2 -1.85 23.63 -6.73
CA SER A 2 -1.68 22.71 -5.59
C SER A 2 -2.32 21.38 -5.95
N MET A 3 -1.52 20.30 -6.01
CA MET A 3 -2.05 18.97 -6.27
C MET A 3 -2.96 18.57 -5.11
N PRO A 4 -4.25 18.31 -5.34
CA PRO A 4 -5.13 17.81 -4.29
C PRO A 4 -4.57 16.46 -3.82
N GLY A 5 -4.46 16.30 -2.51
CA GLY A 5 -3.95 15.09 -1.89
C GLY A 5 -4.57 14.92 -0.52
N ILE A 6 -4.83 13.68 -0.16
CA ILE A 6 -5.47 13.27 1.10
C ILE A 6 -4.41 12.67 2.03
N ASN A 7 -4.51 12.91 3.34
CA ASN A 7 -3.62 12.26 4.29
C ASN A 7 -4.07 10.82 4.52
N VAL A 8 -3.14 9.92 4.82
CA VAL A 8 -3.47 8.53 5.20
C VAL A 8 -4.44 8.50 6.39
N SER A 9 -4.29 9.41 7.35
CA SER A 9 -5.20 9.56 8.49
C SER A 9 -6.66 9.80 8.08
N ASN A 10 -6.90 10.57 7.01
CA ASN A 10 -8.26 10.88 6.56
C ASN A 10 -8.90 9.64 5.93
N ILE A 11 -8.15 8.86 5.13
CA ILE A 11 -8.66 7.59 4.60
C ILE A 11 -9.03 6.62 5.72
N LEU A 12 -8.24 6.58 6.79
CA LEU A 12 -8.51 5.69 7.92
C LEU A 12 -9.73 6.11 8.73
N ASN A 13 -9.92 7.41 8.96
CA ASN A 13 -10.91 7.93 9.92
C ASN A 13 -12.23 8.39 9.26
N GLU A 14 -12.21 8.82 8.00
CA GLU A 14 -13.36 9.43 7.32
C GLU A 14 -14.07 8.45 6.36
N HIS A 15 -13.51 7.26 6.15
CA HIS A 15 -14.03 6.23 5.23
C HIS A 15 -14.22 4.88 5.91
N GLU A 16 -15.17 4.81 6.85
CA GLU A 16 -15.51 3.58 7.59
C GLU A 16 -15.94 2.42 6.66
N GLU A 17 -16.49 2.72 5.47
CA GLU A 17 -16.91 1.73 4.48
C GLU A 17 -15.76 0.87 3.95
N LEU A 18 -14.53 1.33 4.07
CA LEU A 18 -13.34 0.59 3.64
C LEU A 18 -12.92 -0.48 4.66
N GLY A 19 -13.46 -0.44 5.89
CA GLY A 19 -13.17 -1.43 6.94
C GLY A 19 -11.69 -1.51 7.30
N LEU A 20 -10.96 -0.39 7.18
CA LEU A 20 -9.52 -0.34 7.42
C LEU A 20 -9.21 -0.38 8.91
N ARG A 21 -8.12 -1.07 9.26
CA ARG A 21 -7.58 -1.08 10.61
C ARG A 21 -6.08 -0.84 10.54
N LEU A 22 -5.60 0.09 11.35
CA LEU A 22 -4.17 0.33 11.49
C LEU A 22 -3.52 -0.84 12.22
N LEU A 23 -2.58 -1.51 11.56
CA LEU A 23 -1.83 -2.63 12.14
C LEU A 23 -0.44 -2.20 12.62
N ALA A 24 0.19 -1.28 11.89
CA ALA A 24 1.53 -0.75 12.15
C ALA A 24 1.71 0.59 11.43
N GLY A 25 2.79 1.31 11.76
CA GLY A 25 3.21 2.48 10.99
C GLY A 25 2.46 3.78 11.32
N GLU A 26 1.99 3.97 12.56
CA GLU A 26 1.31 5.22 13.02
C GLU A 26 2.04 6.51 12.61
N LYS A 27 3.38 6.49 12.61
CA LYS A 27 4.20 7.64 12.18
C LYS A 27 3.94 8.08 10.74
N GLY A 28 3.44 7.18 9.88
CA GLY A 28 3.12 7.45 8.48
C GLY A 28 1.69 7.95 8.24
N LEU A 29 0.86 8.13 9.27
CA LEU A 29 -0.51 8.63 9.09
C LEU A 29 -0.55 10.06 8.52
N THR A 30 0.50 10.84 8.74
CA THR A 30 0.67 12.19 8.19
C THR A 30 1.12 12.21 6.73
N ASN A 31 1.45 11.05 6.15
CA ASN A 31 1.85 10.96 4.75
C ASN A 31 0.69 11.39 3.84
N ARG A 32 1.04 12.11 2.77
CA ARG A 32 0.08 12.56 1.76
C ARG A 32 0.04 11.57 0.60
N ILE A 33 -1.16 11.24 0.17
CA ILE A 33 -1.44 10.46 -1.01
C ILE A 33 -1.73 11.44 -2.14
N HIS A 34 -0.88 11.40 -3.16
CA HIS A 34 -0.93 12.31 -4.31
C HIS A 34 -1.59 11.67 -5.54
N MET A 35 -1.72 10.33 -5.56
CA MET A 35 -2.32 9.58 -6.66
C MET A 35 -3.44 8.70 -6.12
N SER A 36 -4.58 8.67 -6.83
CA SER A 36 -5.70 7.76 -6.54
C SER A 36 -5.49 6.35 -7.09
N GLU A 37 -4.49 6.15 -7.96
CA GLU A 37 -4.17 4.86 -8.52
C GLU A 37 -3.56 3.92 -7.47
N ILE A 38 -3.94 2.64 -7.56
CA ILE A 38 -3.42 1.57 -6.73
C ILE A 38 -2.32 0.80 -7.47
N ASN A 39 -1.36 0.25 -6.73
CA ASN A 39 -0.36 -0.67 -7.24
C ASN A 39 -0.52 -2.05 -6.57
N ARG A 40 -0.43 -3.11 -7.37
CA ARG A 40 -0.42 -4.51 -6.91
C ARG A 40 0.97 -5.08 -7.14
N PRO A 41 1.83 -5.19 -6.11
CA PRO A 41 3.27 -5.36 -6.28
C PRO A 41 3.69 -6.81 -6.60
N GLY A 42 3.06 -7.46 -7.59
CA GLY A 42 3.35 -8.86 -7.93
C GLY A 42 4.79 -9.09 -8.42
N LEU A 43 5.24 -8.35 -9.44
CA LEU A 43 6.62 -8.45 -9.96
C LEU A 43 7.67 -7.96 -8.95
N SER A 44 7.30 -6.97 -8.13
CA SER A 44 8.20 -6.44 -7.10
C SER A 44 8.49 -7.47 -6.01
N LEU A 45 7.54 -8.38 -5.74
CA LEU A 45 7.75 -9.52 -4.84
C LEU A 45 8.71 -10.58 -5.40
N THR A 46 8.96 -10.60 -6.71
CA THR A 46 9.96 -11.48 -7.34
C THR A 46 11.32 -10.82 -7.52
N GLY A 47 11.50 -9.60 -7.02
CA GLY A 47 12.75 -8.83 -7.16
C GLY A 47 12.83 -7.95 -8.41
N PHE A 48 11.73 -7.78 -9.17
CA PHE A 48 11.69 -6.90 -10.33
C PHE A 48 11.10 -5.53 -9.96
N TYR A 49 11.96 -4.51 -9.86
CA TYR A 49 11.59 -3.15 -9.43
C TYR A 49 11.61 -2.13 -10.56
N GLU A 50 11.87 -2.53 -11.80
CA GLU A 50 11.78 -1.61 -12.93
C GLU A 50 10.35 -1.08 -13.05
N ASN A 51 10.21 0.26 -13.07
CA ASN A 51 8.94 0.97 -13.05
C ASN A 51 8.06 0.70 -11.80
N PHE A 52 8.67 0.44 -10.64
CA PHE A 52 7.92 0.29 -9.40
C PHE A 52 7.24 1.62 -8.98
N ALA A 53 5.91 1.62 -9.00
CA ALA A 53 5.08 2.77 -8.66
C ALA A 53 4.97 2.97 -7.14
N HIS A 54 6.07 3.38 -6.51
CA HIS A 54 6.17 3.59 -5.06
C HIS A 54 5.28 4.74 -4.54
N ASP A 55 4.94 5.70 -5.38
CA ASP A 55 4.08 6.84 -5.03
C ASP A 55 2.58 6.49 -4.93
N ARG A 56 2.20 5.25 -5.29
CA ARG A 56 0.82 4.75 -5.28
C ARG A 56 0.50 3.99 -4.00
N ILE A 57 -0.78 3.87 -3.68
CA ILE A 57 -1.23 2.99 -2.60
C ILE A 57 -0.95 1.54 -3.00
N GLN A 58 -0.23 0.80 -2.15
CA GLN A 58 0.11 -0.60 -2.39
C GLN A 58 -0.96 -1.52 -1.80
N ILE A 59 -1.52 -2.42 -2.61
CA ILE A 59 -2.52 -3.39 -2.17
C ILE A 59 -1.96 -4.81 -2.30
N PHE A 60 -2.04 -5.58 -1.23
CA PHE A 60 -1.70 -7.00 -1.21
C PHE A 60 -2.97 -7.84 -1.21
N GLY A 61 -3.26 -8.47 -2.34
CA GLY A 61 -4.39 -9.38 -2.49
C GLY A 61 -4.07 -10.82 -2.07
N LYS A 62 -5.01 -11.72 -2.38
CA LYS A 62 -4.85 -13.17 -2.12
C LYS A 62 -3.65 -13.78 -2.86
N GLY A 63 -3.37 -13.31 -4.09
CA GLY A 63 -2.28 -13.84 -4.91
C GLY A 63 -0.92 -13.48 -4.33
N GLU A 64 -0.72 -12.20 -4.02
CA GLU A 64 0.50 -11.71 -3.36
C GLU A 64 0.69 -12.37 -1.99
N TRP A 65 -0.37 -12.50 -1.20
CA TRP A 65 -0.32 -13.19 0.09
C TRP A 65 0.06 -14.67 -0.03
N ALA A 66 -0.56 -15.40 -0.96
CA ALA A 66 -0.25 -16.81 -1.19
C ALA A 66 1.20 -17.00 -1.66
N PHE A 67 1.69 -16.11 -2.53
CA PHE A 67 3.08 -16.11 -2.96
C PHE A 67 4.04 -15.90 -1.78
N ILE A 68 3.82 -14.86 -0.96
CA ILE A 68 4.65 -14.58 0.23
C ILE A 68 4.61 -15.76 1.20
N SER A 69 3.42 -16.30 1.48
CA SER A 69 3.23 -17.43 2.40
C SER A 69 3.87 -18.73 1.90
N SER A 70 4.00 -18.90 0.58
CA SER A 70 4.64 -20.07 -0.02
C SER A 70 6.16 -20.03 0.08
N ARG A 71 6.75 -18.86 0.33
CA ARG A 71 8.18 -18.73 0.55
C ARG A 71 8.49 -18.98 2.02
N THR A 72 9.24 -20.05 2.31
CA THR A 72 9.87 -20.24 3.61
C THR A 72 10.85 -19.08 3.85
N PRO A 73 10.89 -18.49 5.07
CA PRO A 73 11.91 -17.51 5.41
C PRO A 73 13.28 -18.18 5.20
N GLU A 74 14.16 -17.53 4.43
CA GLU A 74 15.58 -17.90 4.45
C GLU A 74 16.07 -17.67 5.90
N ALA A 75 16.41 -18.76 6.58
CA ALA A 75 16.88 -18.78 7.96
C ALA A 75 18.30 -18.22 8.08
#